data_AF-A0A0R0FHS7-F1
#
_entry.id   AF-A0A0R0FHS7-F1
#
_cell.length_a   1.000
_cell.length_b   1.000
_cell.length_c   1.000
_cell.angle_alpha   90.00
_cell.angle_beta   90.00
_cell.angle_gamma   90.00
#
_symmetry.space_group_name_H-M   'P 1'
#
loop_
_entity.id
_entity.type
_entity.pdbx_description
1 polymer ?
#
loop_
_entity_poly.entity_id
_entity_poly.type
_entity_poly.pdbx_seq_one_letter_code
_entity_poly.pdbx_strand_id
1 'polypeptide(L)'
;MGDLRVKKKKGSNKKKHGSVSVTAIKFLPKELQVEIFAKVATRSVFDHCMIKLCCKEFLRAAEDNYVYRHASMENFALVPLPWFKGNNKEFPFLKRCRESGNSEILYREGMVQYFTSSMMELGLKNLKEAALEGHHDAKYVYCMLLMCGEDELGERKQGFDLFCSLKASSTSLIRCRKRVKSFVQNIWVNNNPAIKDHKSSSFCCSGTCDS
;
A
#
# COMPACT_ATOMS: atom_id res chain seq x y z
N MET A 1 -8.74 73.09 12.47
CA MET A 1 -8.49 72.15 13.60
C MET A 1 -9.83 71.70 14.13
N GLY A 2 -10.08 70.40 14.21
CA GLY A 2 -11.37 69.86 14.66
C GLY A 2 -11.60 68.44 14.13
N ASP A 3 -11.12 67.49 14.91
CA ASP A 3 -11.04 66.06 14.68
C ASP A 3 -12.32 65.31 14.25
N LEU A 4 -12.11 64.40 13.30
CA LEU A 4 -12.36 62.95 13.36
C LEU A 4 -13.57 62.45 14.17
N ARG A 5 -14.39 61.57 13.53
CA ARG A 5 -14.16 60.10 13.49
C ARG A 5 -15.50 59.38 13.25
N VAL A 6 -15.74 58.94 12.01
CA VAL A 6 -16.81 57.99 11.71
C VAL A 6 -16.40 56.59 12.18
N LYS A 7 -17.14 56.06 13.15
CA LYS A 7 -17.01 54.71 13.71
C LYS A 7 -17.37 53.66 12.65
N LYS A 8 -16.41 52.87 12.18
CA LYS A 8 -16.71 51.63 11.43
C LYS A 8 -16.44 50.41 12.32
N LYS A 9 -17.52 49.69 12.63
CA LYS A 9 -17.58 48.51 13.51
C LYS A 9 -16.62 47.41 13.04
N LYS A 10 -15.69 47.02 13.92
CA LYS A 10 -14.96 45.75 13.84
C LYS A 10 -15.59 44.77 14.82
N GLY A 11 -16.05 43.64 14.31
CA GLY A 11 -16.59 42.56 15.13
C GLY A 11 -16.92 41.34 14.29
N SER A 12 -16.02 40.91 13.39
CA SER A 12 -16.12 39.57 12.84
C SER A 12 -15.51 38.61 13.86
N ASN A 13 -16.39 37.83 14.49
CA ASN A 13 -16.07 36.83 15.49
C ASN A 13 -15.32 35.67 14.81
N LYS A 14 -14.01 35.81 14.62
CA LYS A 14 -13.15 34.71 14.16
C LYS A 14 -13.04 33.72 15.31
N LYS A 15 -13.99 32.79 15.40
CA LYS A 15 -13.98 31.68 16.36
C LYS A 15 -12.61 30.99 16.27
N LYS A 16 -11.79 31.14 17.31
CA LYS A 16 -10.49 30.48 17.46
C LYS A 16 -10.70 28.99 17.75
N HIS A 17 -11.20 28.22 16.78
CA HIS A 17 -11.34 26.77 16.93
C HIS A 17 -10.01 26.01 16.72
N GLY A 18 -8.96 26.68 16.23
CA GLY A 18 -7.67 26.04 15.94
C GLY A 18 -6.76 25.77 17.14
N SER A 19 -6.87 26.55 18.23
CA SER A 19 -5.90 26.47 19.33
C SER A 19 -6.15 25.31 20.29
N VAL A 20 -7.40 24.90 20.51
CA VAL A 20 -7.72 23.89 21.53
C VAL A 20 -7.35 22.48 21.06
N SER A 21 -7.71 22.13 19.82
CA SER A 21 -7.51 20.78 19.27
C SER A 21 -6.04 20.39 19.13
N VAL A 22 -5.17 21.31 18.66
CA VAL A 22 -3.74 21.02 18.49
C VAL A 22 -3.06 20.80 19.85
N THR A 23 -3.51 21.53 20.88
CA THR A 23 -2.95 21.41 22.22
C THR A 23 -3.30 20.05 22.84
N ALA A 24 -4.52 19.55 22.65
CA ALA A 24 -4.94 18.24 23.18
C ALA A 24 -4.08 17.08 22.65
N ILE A 25 -3.76 17.07 21.34
CA ILE A 25 -2.95 16.01 20.73
C ILE A 25 -1.53 16.00 21.30
N LYS A 26 -0.96 17.17 21.64
CA LYS A 26 0.38 17.27 22.25
C LYS A 26 0.48 16.61 23.62
N PHE A 27 -0.63 16.49 24.34
CA PHE A 27 -0.66 15.84 25.66
C PHE A 27 -0.84 14.33 25.59
N LEU A 28 -1.12 13.77 24.40
CA LEU A 28 -1.16 12.33 24.23
C LEU A 28 0.24 11.72 24.32
N PRO A 29 0.40 10.50 24.86
CA PRO A 29 1.62 9.71 24.73
C PRO A 29 2.09 9.64 23.27
N LYS A 30 3.41 9.55 23.06
CA LYS A 30 4.01 9.56 21.71
C LYS A 30 3.40 8.45 20.84
N GLU A 31 3.14 7.30 21.42
CA GLU A 31 2.59 6.11 20.77
C GLU A 31 1.21 6.42 20.17
N LEU A 32 0.35 7.13 20.91
CA LEU A 32 -0.96 7.55 20.40
C LEU A 32 -0.84 8.63 19.32
N GLN A 33 0.15 9.53 19.41
CA GLN A 33 0.44 10.48 18.35
C GLN A 33 0.87 9.76 17.06
N VAL A 34 1.75 8.77 17.17
CA VAL A 34 2.20 7.93 16.05
C VAL A 34 1.03 7.21 15.39
N GLU A 35 0.15 6.59 16.17
CA GLU A 35 -1.07 5.94 15.65
C GLU A 35 -1.98 6.90 14.89
N ILE A 36 -2.25 8.08 15.45
CA ILE A 36 -3.05 9.12 14.79
C ILE A 36 -2.38 9.56 13.48
N PHE A 37 -1.07 9.81 13.50
CA PHE A 37 -0.33 10.27 12.32
C PHE A 37 -0.18 9.18 11.26
N ALA A 38 -0.11 7.91 11.64
CA ALA A 38 -0.20 6.78 10.72
C ALA A 38 -1.57 6.76 10.02
N LYS A 39 -2.68 6.95 10.76
CA LYS A 39 -4.02 7.07 10.15
C LYS A 39 -4.15 8.26 9.20
N VAL A 40 -3.50 9.39 9.52
CA VAL A 40 -3.44 10.53 8.59
C VAL A 40 -2.63 10.18 7.35
N ALA A 41 -1.45 9.56 7.51
CA ALA A 41 -0.59 9.17 6.39
C ALA A 41 -1.24 8.13 5.46
N THR A 42 -2.06 7.22 6.00
CA THR A 42 -2.87 6.28 5.20
C THR A 42 -3.90 6.98 4.32
N ARG A 43 -4.34 8.19 4.69
CA ARG A 43 -5.32 8.97 3.92
C ARG A 43 -4.68 10.00 3.00
N SER A 44 -3.57 10.61 3.43
CA SER A 44 -2.99 11.75 2.74
C SER A 44 -1.52 11.94 3.10
N VAL A 45 -0.65 11.72 2.10
CA VAL A 45 0.80 12.03 2.21
C VAL A 45 1.01 13.53 2.41
N PHE A 46 0.17 14.37 1.80
CA PHE A 46 0.24 15.81 1.98
C PHE A 46 -0.03 16.22 3.43
N ASP A 47 -1.08 15.69 4.05
CA ASP A 47 -1.42 16.02 5.44
C ASP A 47 -0.35 15.50 6.41
N HIS A 48 0.22 14.32 6.14
CA HIS A 48 1.37 13.81 6.85
C HIS A 48 2.57 14.78 6.79
N CYS A 49 2.88 15.33 5.61
CA CYS A 49 3.92 16.36 5.46
C CYS A 49 3.56 17.64 6.23
N MET A 50 2.30 18.05 6.26
CA MET A 50 1.86 19.23 7.03
C MET A 50 2.01 19.03 8.55
N ILE A 51 1.75 17.82 9.07
CA ILE A 51 1.95 17.50 10.50
C ILE A 51 3.40 17.77 10.92
N LYS A 52 4.38 17.40 10.09
CA LYS A 52 5.80 17.61 10.36
C LYS A 52 6.19 19.08 10.51
N LEU A 53 5.43 19.98 9.89
CA LEU A 53 5.65 21.43 9.95
C LEU A 53 4.98 22.09 11.16
N CYS A 54 4.13 21.37 11.90
CA CYS A 54 3.35 21.97 12.99
C CYS A 54 4.19 22.28 14.24
N CYS A 55 4.98 21.32 14.73
CA CYS A 55 5.89 21.50 15.86
C CYS A 55 6.93 20.37 15.97
N LYS A 56 7.93 20.55 16.85
CA LYS A 56 9.03 19.58 17.04
C LYS A 56 8.56 18.22 17.56
N GLU A 57 7.58 18.21 18.45
CA GLU A 57 6.98 16.99 19.00
C GLU A 57 6.28 16.19 17.91
N PHE A 58 5.47 16.87 17.09
CA PHE A 58 4.76 16.25 15.99
C PHE A 58 5.70 15.77 14.90
N LEU A 59 6.78 16.51 14.62
CA LEU A 59 7.83 16.05 13.72
C LEU A 59 8.42 14.72 14.21
N ARG A 60 8.76 14.59 15.49
CA ARG A 60 9.33 13.33 16.03
C ARG A 60 8.37 12.15 15.94
N ALA A 61 7.08 12.36 16.17
CA ALA A 61 6.07 11.30 16.05
C ALA A 61 5.73 10.98 14.59
N ALA A 62 5.65 11.98 13.71
CA ALA A 62 5.40 11.80 12.28
C ALA A 62 6.61 11.20 11.55
N GLU A 63 7.81 11.29 12.10
CA GLU A 63 9.02 10.64 11.58
C GLU A 63 9.17 9.18 12.04
N ASP A 64 8.22 8.63 12.79
CA ASP A 64 8.27 7.24 13.22
C ASP A 64 8.08 6.27 12.03
N ASN A 65 8.86 5.18 11.99
CA ASN A 65 8.81 4.19 10.90
C ASN A 65 7.42 3.57 10.75
N TYR A 66 6.66 3.46 11.85
CA TYR A 66 5.27 2.99 11.79
C TYR A 66 4.39 3.88 10.88
N VAL A 67 4.61 5.20 10.90
CA VAL A 67 3.85 6.12 10.05
C VAL A 67 4.17 5.90 8.57
N TYR A 68 5.44 5.70 8.22
CA TYR A 68 5.87 5.42 6.85
C TYR A 68 5.41 4.04 6.35
N ARG A 69 5.37 3.04 7.23
CA ARG A 69 4.80 1.72 6.94
C ARG A 69 3.34 1.80 6.48
N HIS A 70 2.58 2.76 7.02
CA HIS A 70 1.16 2.95 6.73
C HIS A 70 0.85 4.11 5.77
N ALA A 71 1.87 4.76 5.21
CA ALA A 71 1.67 5.87 4.28
C ALA A 71 0.99 5.41 2.98
N SER A 72 0.05 6.23 2.48
CA SER A 72 -0.65 5.96 1.22
C SER A 72 0.29 6.05 0.02
N MET A 73 0.15 5.12 -0.92
CA MET A 73 0.80 5.20 -2.24
C MET A 73 -0.17 5.58 -3.37
N GLU A 74 -1.35 6.11 -3.04
CA GLU A 74 -2.41 6.42 -4.01
C GLU A 74 -2.00 7.52 -5.01
N ASN A 75 -1.24 8.53 -4.54
CA ASN A 75 -0.79 9.65 -5.37
C ASN A 75 0.47 9.34 -6.18
N PHE A 76 1.04 8.14 -6.06
CA PHE A 76 2.23 7.74 -6.79
C PHE A 76 1.87 6.80 -7.94
N ALA A 77 2.65 6.87 -9.02
CA ALA A 77 2.46 6.02 -10.19
C ALA A 77 2.30 4.54 -9.81
N LEU A 78 1.34 3.85 -10.44
CA LEU A 78 1.03 2.45 -10.14
C LEU A 78 2.25 1.54 -10.34
N VAL A 79 3.00 1.78 -11.42
CA VAL A 79 4.21 1.02 -11.74
C VAL A 79 5.44 1.75 -11.17
N PRO A 80 6.20 1.15 -10.23
CA PRO A 80 7.27 1.84 -9.50
C PRO A 80 8.59 2.00 -10.28
N LEU A 81 8.59 1.87 -11.62
CA LEU A 81 9.81 1.99 -12.43
C LEU A 81 10.58 3.32 -12.25
N PRO A 82 9.93 4.49 -12.12
CA PRO A 82 10.65 5.75 -11.90
C PRO A 82 10.92 6.06 -10.42
N TRP A 83 10.34 5.30 -9.48
CA TRP A 83 10.37 5.64 -8.05
C TRP A 83 11.80 5.70 -7.48
N PHE A 84 12.66 4.79 -7.93
CA PHE A 84 14.02 4.63 -7.42
C PHE A 84 15.10 5.00 -8.43
N LYS A 85 14.78 5.90 -9.38
CA LYS A 85 15.72 6.36 -10.42
C LYS A 85 15.86 7.88 -10.41
N GLY A 86 17.09 8.35 -10.66
CA GLY A 86 17.40 9.76 -10.87
C GLY A 86 17.15 10.66 -9.64
N ASN A 87 17.08 11.97 -9.89
CA ASN A 87 16.89 13.00 -8.86
C ASN A 87 15.40 13.24 -8.55
N ASN A 88 14.63 12.18 -8.32
CA ASN A 88 13.23 12.32 -7.92
C ASN A 88 13.15 12.93 -6.51
N LYS A 89 12.44 14.06 -6.36
CA LYS A 89 12.21 14.72 -5.06
C LYS A 89 11.47 13.84 -4.06
N GLU A 90 10.70 12.87 -4.54
CA GLU A 90 9.94 11.91 -3.74
C GLU A 90 10.79 10.71 -3.29
N PHE A 91 11.98 10.52 -3.87
CA PHE A 91 12.84 9.37 -3.59
C PHE A 91 13.12 9.16 -2.10
N PRO A 92 13.48 10.19 -1.29
CA PRO A 92 13.73 9.98 0.13
C PRO A 92 12.51 9.46 0.89
N PHE A 93 11.31 9.94 0.53
CA PHE A 93 10.06 9.51 1.13
C PHE A 93 9.73 8.05 0.76
N LEU A 94 9.81 7.73 -0.54
CA LEU A 94 9.55 6.38 -1.05
C LEU A 94 10.55 5.36 -0.49
N LYS A 95 11.83 5.72 -0.44
CA LYS A 95 12.90 4.89 0.16
C LYS A 95 12.57 4.57 1.61
N ARG A 96 12.13 5.56 2.40
CA ARG A 96 11.78 5.35 3.81
C ARG A 96 10.53 4.51 4.00
N CYS A 97 9.51 4.69 3.16
CA CYS A 97 8.33 3.83 3.17
C CYS A 97 8.72 2.37 2.87
N ARG A 98 9.59 2.15 1.88
CA ARG A 98 10.10 0.82 1.53
C ARG A 98 10.87 0.20 2.69
N GLU A 99 11.81 0.94 3.28
CA GLU A 99 12.62 0.48 4.43
C GLU A 99 11.77 0.24 5.69
N SER A 100 10.60 0.86 5.79
CA SER A 100 9.65 0.65 6.90
C SER A 100 8.70 -0.53 6.66
N GLY A 101 8.80 -1.24 5.52
CA GLY A 101 7.96 -2.38 5.20
C GLY A 101 6.55 -2.01 4.72
N ASN A 102 6.41 -0.90 3.98
CA ASN A 102 5.13 -0.53 3.40
C ASN A 102 4.62 -1.60 2.41
N SER A 103 3.50 -2.25 2.74
CA SER A 103 3.00 -3.42 2.02
C SER A 103 2.51 -3.13 0.60
N GLU A 104 2.08 -1.90 0.32
CA GLU A 104 1.70 -1.47 -1.03
C GLU A 104 2.96 -1.33 -1.91
N ILE A 105 4.08 -0.85 -1.37
CA ILE A 105 5.36 -0.84 -2.11
C ILE A 105 5.82 -2.27 -2.41
N LEU A 106 5.82 -3.16 -1.41
CA LEU A 106 6.17 -4.56 -1.59
C LEU A 106 5.29 -5.24 -2.66
N TYR A 107 3.99 -4.99 -2.63
CA TYR A 107 3.06 -5.47 -3.65
C TYR A 107 3.44 -4.99 -5.05
N ARG A 108 3.65 -3.69 -5.23
CA ARG A 108 3.96 -3.10 -6.55
C ARG A 108 5.32 -3.54 -7.08
N GLU A 109 6.35 -3.59 -6.24
CA GLU A 109 7.67 -4.13 -6.61
C GLU A 109 7.56 -5.61 -6.96
N GLY A 110 6.83 -6.40 -6.15
CA GLY A 110 6.60 -7.81 -6.38
C GLY A 110 5.90 -8.10 -7.71
N MET A 111 4.88 -7.31 -8.07
CA MET A 111 4.19 -7.40 -9.36
C MET A 111 5.15 -7.17 -10.53
N VAL A 112 5.97 -6.11 -10.50
CA VAL A 112 6.94 -5.82 -11.57
C VAL A 112 8.02 -6.91 -11.65
N GLN A 113 8.54 -7.33 -10.50
CA GLN A 113 9.59 -8.35 -10.44
C GLN A 113 9.12 -9.72 -10.95
N TYR A 114 7.88 -10.09 -10.62
CA TYR A 114 7.31 -11.38 -11.01
C TYR A 114 6.89 -11.41 -12.49
N PHE A 115 6.19 -10.37 -12.98
CA PHE A 115 5.58 -10.41 -14.32
C PHE A 115 6.47 -9.80 -15.43
N THR A 116 7.38 -8.88 -15.10
CA THR A 116 8.16 -8.12 -16.09
C THR A 116 9.65 -8.45 -16.12
N SER A 117 10.28 -8.68 -14.96
CA SER A 117 11.73 -8.92 -14.88
C SER A 117 12.07 -10.40 -14.73
N SER A 118 13.36 -10.77 -14.81
CA SER A 118 13.82 -12.12 -14.53
C SER A 118 13.86 -12.47 -13.03
N MET A 119 13.41 -11.57 -12.15
CA MET A 119 13.52 -11.71 -10.69
C MET A 119 12.28 -12.37 -10.07
N MET A 120 11.81 -13.47 -10.66
CA MET A 120 10.55 -14.13 -10.27
C MET A 120 10.52 -14.51 -8.78
N GLU A 121 11.59 -15.13 -8.27
CA GLU A 121 11.69 -15.54 -6.86
C GLU A 121 11.60 -14.36 -5.89
N LEU A 122 12.28 -13.25 -6.21
CA LEU A 122 12.18 -12.04 -5.41
C LEU A 122 10.77 -11.44 -5.47
N GLY A 123 10.16 -11.43 -6.67
CA GLY A 123 8.80 -10.97 -6.86
C GLY A 123 7.79 -11.78 -6.05
N LEU A 124 7.91 -13.11 -6.06
CA LEU A 124 7.07 -14.02 -5.29
C LEU A 124 7.27 -13.80 -3.78
N LYS A 125 8.51 -13.63 -3.32
CA LYS A 125 8.81 -13.30 -1.91
C LYS A 125 8.15 -11.99 -1.48
N ASN A 126 8.26 -10.93 -2.28
CA ASN A 126 7.64 -9.63 -1.97
C ASN A 126 6.11 -9.69 -1.98
N LEU A 127 5.51 -10.43 -2.91
CA LEU A 127 4.07 -10.68 -2.93
C LEU A 127 3.60 -11.45 -1.69
N LYS A 128 4.35 -12.48 -1.27
CA LYS A 128 4.10 -13.23 -0.03
C LYS A 128 4.16 -12.32 1.19
N GLU A 129 5.20 -11.50 1.31
CA GLU A 129 5.37 -10.59 2.45
C GLU A 129 4.23 -9.56 2.53
N ALA A 130 3.90 -8.91 1.41
CA ALA A 130 2.76 -8.01 1.34
C ALA A 130 1.44 -8.71 1.70
N ALA A 131 1.26 -9.97 1.24
CA ALA A 131 0.08 -10.77 1.57
C ALA A 131 0.00 -11.08 3.08
N LEU A 132 1.10 -11.46 3.72
CA LEU A 132 1.15 -11.70 5.17
C LEU A 132 0.85 -10.44 5.99
N GLU A 133 1.27 -9.27 5.48
CA GLU A 133 0.96 -7.94 6.02
C GLU A 133 -0.50 -7.48 5.79
N GLY A 134 -1.36 -8.35 5.27
CA GLY A 134 -2.78 -8.06 5.11
C GLY A 134 -3.15 -7.36 3.80
N HIS A 135 -2.20 -7.13 2.89
CA HIS A 135 -2.49 -6.46 1.63
C HIS A 135 -3.37 -7.33 0.73
N HIS A 136 -4.61 -6.89 0.51
CA HIS A 136 -5.63 -7.71 -0.16
C HIS A 136 -5.32 -8.07 -1.61
N ASP A 137 -4.73 -7.17 -2.41
CA ASP A 137 -4.41 -7.49 -3.81
C ASP A 137 -3.20 -8.46 -3.88
N ALA A 138 -2.17 -8.23 -3.08
CA ALA A 138 -1.08 -9.20 -2.89
C ALA A 138 -1.58 -10.58 -2.44
N LYS A 139 -2.49 -10.66 -1.46
CA LYS A 139 -3.13 -11.94 -1.07
C LYS A 139 -3.82 -12.60 -2.26
N TYR A 140 -4.60 -11.83 -3.04
CA TYR A 140 -5.28 -12.33 -4.23
C TYR A 140 -4.30 -12.86 -5.28
N VAL A 141 -3.23 -12.12 -5.58
CA VAL A 141 -2.22 -12.56 -6.56
C VAL A 141 -1.50 -13.78 -6.04
N TYR A 142 -0.98 -13.72 -4.81
CA TYR A 142 -0.18 -14.79 -4.22
C TYR A 142 -0.95 -16.11 -4.14
N CYS A 143 -2.21 -16.11 -3.68
CA CYS A 143 -2.99 -17.34 -3.67
C CYS A 143 -3.25 -17.91 -5.08
N MET A 144 -3.45 -17.04 -6.08
CA MET A 144 -3.64 -17.48 -7.47
C MET A 144 -2.36 -18.08 -8.04
N LEU A 145 -1.19 -17.48 -7.75
CA LEU A 145 0.10 -18.03 -8.17
C LEU A 145 0.35 -19.41 -7.57
N LEU A 146 0.07 -19.60 -6.27
CA LEU A 146 0.21 -20.91 -5.62
C LEU A 146 -0.77 -21.95 -6.19
N MET A 147 -2.03 -21.58 -6.44
CA MET A 147 -3.02 -22.51 -7.00
C MET A 147 -2.75 -22.89 -8.46
N CYS A 148 -2.14 -22.00 -9.24
CA CYS A 148 -1.78 -22.25 -10.64
C CYS A 148 -0.39 -22.87 -10.82
N GLY A 149 0.46 -22.84 -9.78
CA GLY A 149 1.80 -23.41 -9.82
C GLY A 149 1.82 -24.94 -9.79
N GLU A 150 3.02 -25.50 -9.86
CA GLU A 150 3.28 -26.92 -9.65
C GLU A 150 3.07 -27.27 -8.17
N ASP A 151 2.45 -28.42 -7.90
CA ASP A 151 2.10 -28.81 -6.52
C ASP A 151 3.20 -29.64 -5.86
N GLU A 152 4.42 -29.10 -5.80
CA GLU A 152 5.57 -29.86 -5.29
C GLU A 152 5.52 -30.04 -3.76
N LEU A 153 5.09 -29.01 -3.03
CA LEU A 153 5.14 -28.96 -1.55
C LEU A 153 3.75 -28.73 -0.91
N GLY A 154 2.67 -29.07 -1.62
CA GLY A 154 1.30 -28.80 -1.16
C GLY A 154 0.94 -27.31 -1.22
N GLU A 155 1.65 -26.55 -2.04
CA GLU A 155 1.45 -25.11 -2.23
C GLU A 155 0.06 -24.79 -2.75
N ARG A 156 -0.54 -25.66 -3.58
CA ARG A 156 -1.90 -25.44 -4.09
C ARG A 156 -2.93 -25.41 -2.98
N LYS A 157 -2.79 -26.29 -1.97
CA LYS A 157 -3.65 -26.29 -0.79
C LYS A 157 -3.47 -25.01 0.03
N GLN A 158 -2.23 -24.59 0.25
CA GLN A 158 -1.94 -23.31 0.91
C GLN A 158 -2.57 -22.12 0.15
N GLY A 159 -2.47 -22.11 -1.17
CA GLY A 159 -3.12 -21.13 -2.03
C GLY A 159 -4.64 -21.14 -1.87
N PHE A 160 -5.26 -22.32 -1.85
CA PHE A 160 -6.70 -22.47 -1.65
C PHE A 160 -7.16 -21.99 -0.28
N ASP A 161 -6.42 -22.31 0.79
CA ASP A 161 -6.71 -21.86 2.16
C ASP A 161 -6.60 -20.31 2.26
N LEU A 162 -5.57 -19.73 1.65
CA LEU A 162 -5.43 -18.27 1.54
C LEU A 162 -6.58 -17.64 0.76
N PHE A 163 -7.00 -18.25 -0.36
CA PHE A 163 -8.14 -17.80 -1.13
C PHE A 163 -9.44 -17.84 -0.31
N CYS A 164 -9.68 -18.92 0.43
CA CYS A 164 -10.83 -19.04 1.33
C CYS A 164 -10.82 -17.97 2.41
N SER A 165 -9.66 -17.70 3.03
CA SER A 165 -9.51 -16.62 4.02
C SER A 165 -9.82 -15.24 3.43
N LEU A 166 -9.40 -14.98 2.19
CA LEU A 166 -9.68 -13.73 1.49
C LEU A 166 -11.16 -13.61 1.15
N LYS A 167 -11.79 -14.69 0.69
CA LYS A 167 -13.22 -14.76 0.38
C LYS A 167 -14.09 -14.53 1.62
N ALA A 168 -13.66 -15.04 2.77
CA ALA A 168 -14.34 -14.86 4.05
C ALA A 168 -14.17 -13.44 4.64
N SER A 169 -13.19 -12.67 4.17
CA SER A 169 -13.02 -11.27 4.58
C SER A 169 -14.09 -10.36 3.96
N SER A 170 -14.26 -9.15 4.49
CA SER A 170 -15.14 -8.12 3.89
C SER A 170 -14.65 -7.60 2.52
N THR A 171 -13.52 -8.09 2.02
CA THR A 171 -12.96 -7.64 0.76
C THR A 171 -13.66 -8.24 -0.45
N SER A 172 -14.06 -7.38 -1.37
CA SER A 172 -14.55 -7.79 -2.69
C SER A 172 -13.43 -8.41 -3.55
N LEU A 173 -13.52 -9.72 -3.82
CA LEU A 173 -12.66 -10.41 -4.78
C LEU A 173 -12.75 -9.80 -6.19
N ILE A 174 -13.93 -9.31 -6.56
CA ILE A 174 -14.15 -8.60 -7.84
C ILE A 174 -13.28 -7.35 -7.91
N ARG A 175 -13.20 -6.59 -6.80
CA ARG A 175 -12.33 -5.41 -6.72
C ARG A 175 -10.85 -5.79 -6.85
N CYS A 176 -10.38 -6.81 -6.12
CA CYS A 176 -9.00 -7.27 -6.23
C CYS A 176 -8.66 -7.67 -7.67
N ARG A 177 -9.51 -8.50 -8.29
CA ARG A 177 -9.35 -8.93 -9.69
C ARG A 177 -9.26 -7.75 -10.65
N LYS A 178 -10.12 -6.74 -10.50
CA LYS A 178 -10.10 -5.53 -11.34
C LYS A 178 -8.79 -4.76 -11.20
N ARG A 179 -8.31 -4.55 -9.96
CA ARG A 179 -7.06 -3.82 -9.70
C ARG A 179 -5.83 -4.57 -10.23
N VAL A 180 -5.76 -5.88 -10.01
CA VAL A 180 -4.68 -6.72 -10.54
C VAL A 180 -4.68 -6.72 -12.06
N LYS A 181 -5.84 -6.88 -12.71
CA LYS A 181 -5.96 -6.78 -14.17
C LYS A 181 -5.48 -5.42 -14.68
N SER A 182 -5.88 -4.33 -14.02
CA SER A 182 -5.42 -2.99 -14.35
C SER A 182 -3.90 -2.87 -14.21
N PHE A 183 -3.30 -3.42 -13.15
CA PHE A 183 -1.86 -3.39 -12.96
C PHE A 183 -1.12 -4.12 -14.09
N VAL A 184 -1.53 -5.35 -14.39
CA VAL A 184 -0.93 -6.17 -15.45
C VAL A 184 -1.04 -5.51 -16.81
N GLN A 185 -2.13 -4.81 -17.10
CA GLN A 185 -2.30 -4.04 -18.36
C GLN A 185 -1.37 -2.83 -18.48
N ASN A 186 -0.81 -2.33 -17.37
CA ASN A 186 0.08 -1.17 -17.36
C ASN A 186 1.58 -1.54 -17.32
N ILE A 187 1.91 -2.84 -17.33
CA ILE A 187 3.29 -3.32 -17.38
C ILE A 187 3.55 -4.12 -18.64
N TRP A 188 4.81 -4.22 -19.05
CA TRP A 188 5.20 -5.15 -20.09
C TRP A 188 5.34 -6.54 -19.47
N VAL A 189 4.53 -7.50 -19.90
CA VAL A 189 4.53 -8.86 -19.35
C VAL A 189 5.47 -9.73 -20.18
N ASN A 190 6.53 -10.22 -19.53
CA ASN A 190 7.52 -11.12 -20.14
C ASN A 190 7.42 -12.54 -19.63
N ASN A 191 6.98 -12.66 -18.38
CA ASN A 191 6.79 -13.94 -17.75
C ASN A 191 5.31 -14.25 -17.81
N ASN A 192 4.94 -15.24 -18.62
CA ASN A 192 3.62 -15.84 -18.47
C ASN A 192 3.75 -17.08 -17.58
N PRO A 193 3.33 -17.01 -16.30
CA PRO A 193 3.41 -18.16 -15.41
C PRO A 193 2.57 -19.35 -15.90
N ALA A 194 1.53 -19.11 -16.71
CA ALA A 194 0.67 -20.17 -17.26
C ALA A 194 1.23 -20.84 -18.54
N ILE A 195 2.30 -20.32 -19.15
CA ILE A 195 2.86 -20.90 -20.39
C ILE A 195 4.03 -21.85 -20.12
N LYS A 196 4.69 -21.73 -18.97
CA LYS A 196 5.70 -22.71 -18.57
C LYS A 196 4.96 -23.93 -18.01
N ASP A 197 4.77 -24.91 -18.90
CA ASP A 197 4.45 -26.31 -18.62
C ASP A 197 2.98 -26.74 -18.42
N HIS A 198 2.07 -26.18 -19.22
CA HIS A 198 0.83 -26.91 -19.60
C HIS A 198 1.02 -27.96 -20.70
N LYS A 199 2.25 -28.30 -21.11
CA LYS A 199 2.50 -29.58 -21.76
C LYS A 199 2.61 -30.67 -20.66
N SER A 200 1.46 -31.18 -20.21
CA SER A 200 1.26 -32.53 -19.61
C SER A 200 0.55 -32.64 -18.25
N SER A 201 0.07 -31.57 -17.60
CA SER A 201 -0.78 -31.75 -16.42
C SER A 201 -2.25 -31.49 -16.76
N SER A 202 -3.01 -32.57 -16.96
CA SER A 202 -4.48 -32.49 -16.88
C SER A 202 -4.84 -32.04 -15.46
N PHE A 203 -5.77 -31.09 -15.32
CA PHE A 203 -6.34 -30.71 -14.01
C PHE A 203 -7.25 -31.81 -13.42
N CYS A 204 -7.16 -33.04 -13.91
CA CYS A 204 -7.98 -34.17 -13.49
C CYS A 204 -7.07 -35.34 -13.11
N CYS A 205 -6.92 -35.59 -11.81
CA CYS A 205 -6.21 -36.76 -11.30
C CYS A 205 -6.99 -38.07 -11.51
N SER A 206 -8.25 -38.03 -11.97
CA SER A 206 -8.99 -39.21 -12.36
C SER A 206 -8.71 -39.53 -13.83
N GLY A 207 -7.89 -40.54 -14.10
CA GLY A 207 -7.66 -41.10 -15.43
C GLY A 207 -8.88 -41.80 -16.04
N THR A 208 -10.09 -41.36 -15.74
CA THR A 208 -11.36 -41.93 -16.22
C THR A 208 -12.18 -40.94 -17.04
N CYS A 209 -11.61 -39.79 -17.41
CA CYS A 209 -12.32 -38.79 -18.22
C CYS A 209 -12.08 -38.92 -19.73
N ASP A 210 -11.28 -39.90 -20.17
CA ASP A 210 -11.21 -40.28 -21.58
C ASP A 210 -12.05 -41.56 -21.78
N SER A 211 -13.33 -41.37 -22.10
CA SER A 211 -14.21 -42.39 -22.69
C SER A 211 -15.17 -41.71 -23.65
#